data_AF-A0A831Y635-F1
#
_entry.id   AF-A0A831Y635-F1
#
_cell.length_a   1.000
_cell.length_b   1.000
_cell.length_c   1.000
_cell.angle_alpha   90.00
_cell.angle_beta   90.00
_cell.angle_gamma   90.00
#
_symmetry.space_group_name_H-M   'P 1'
#
loop_
_entity.id
_entity.type
_entity.pdbx_description
1 polymer ?
#
loop_
_entity_poly.entity_id
_entity_poly.type
_entity_poly.pdbx_seq_one_letter_code
_entity_poly.pdbx_strand_id
1 'polypeptide(L)'
;MAEPVQVILDVADGVVRTGFRRLLRLDGHIGDTPVLALVESKRRERFPDLQVRALGWWDVSPRVVAEMYADSIEGTLRSFHANDGATSAYMSHAPGLVHLELAADEPADYQRPASSCHSRRLTESGCVGRPRAATAEKGILFAELDLDGLRELRGLRPGMSGTHDFVTIPGVLGFPRPEVFRKNLPE
;
A
#
# COMPACT_ATOMS: atom_id res chain seq x y z
N MET A 1 -23.74 -13.82 7.65
CA MET A 1 -22.88 -12.66 7.38
C MET A 1 -22.21 -12.91 6.05
N ALA A 2 -22.19 -11.96 5.12
CA ALA A 2 -21.40 -12.11 3.91
C ALA A 2 -19.91 -12.10 4.31
N GLU A 3 -19.15 -13.09 3.87
CA GLU A 3 -17.69 -13.10 4.00
C GLU A 3 -17.11 -11.79 3.43
N PRO A 4 -16.13 -11.13 4.08
CA PRO A 4 -15.56 -9.85 3.63
C PRO A 4 -15.15 -9.85 2.15
N VAL A 5 -14.65 -11.00 1.68
CA VAL A 5 -14.31 -11.24 0.28
C VAL A 5 -15.51 -11.10 -0.65
N GLN A 6 -16.68 -11.62 -0.27
CA GLN A 6 -17.86 -11.59 -1.13
C GLN A 6 -18.33 -10.16 -1.40
N VAL A 7 -18.28 -9.30 -0.38
CA VAL A 7 -18.60 -7.87 -0.53
C VAL A 7 -17.68 -7.21 -1.56
N ILE A 8 -16.37 -7.50 -1.52
CA ILE A 8 -15.40 -6.96 -2.48
C ILE A 8 -15.72 -7.42 -3.91
N LEU A 9 -16.06 -8.70 -4.08
CA LEU A 9 -16.42 -9.27 -5.37
C LEU A 9 -17.72 -8.67 -5.92
N ASP A 10 -18.74 -8.51 -5.08
CA ASP A 10 -20.03 -7.95 -5.48
C ASP A 10 -19.91 -6.48 -5.90
N VAL A 11 -19.11 -5.69 -5.18
CA VAL A 11 -18.80 -4.29 -5.56
C VAL A 11 -18.07 -4.25 -6.90
N ALA A 12 -17.06 -5.09 -7.09
CA ALA A 12 -16.34 -5.19 -8.36
C ALA A 12 -17.27 -5.60 -9.52
N ASP A 13 -18.19 -6.54 -9.28
CA ASP A 13 -19.20 -6.94 -10.27
C ASP A 13 -20.14 -5.80 -10.62
N GLY A 14 -20.61 -5.06 -9.61
CA GLY A 14 -21.45 -3.88 -9.82
C GLY A 14 -20.79 -2.88 -10.75
N VAL A 15 -19.55 -2.50 -10.45
CA VAL A 15 -18.76 -1.56 -11.26
C VAL A 15 -18.54 -2.06 -12.68
N VAL A 16 -18.20 -3.34 -12.87
CA VAL A 16 -17.97 -3.89 -14.22
C VAL A 16 -19.28 -3.95 -15.02
N ARG A 17 -20.40 -4.25 -14.36
CA ARG A 17 -21.73 -4.29 -15.00
C ARG A 17 -22.23 -2.93 -15.46
N THR A 18 -21.76 -1.81 -14.89
CA THR A 18 -22.09 -0.46 -15.40
C THR A 18 -21.31 -0.09 -16.66
N GLY A 19 -20.36 -0.93 -17.11
CA GLY A 19 -19.61 -0.73 -18.36
C GLY A 19 -18.12 -0.46 -18.18
N PHE A 20 -17.60 -0.34 -16.96
CA PHE A 20 -16.15 -0.20 -16.75
C PHE A 20 -15.40 -1.48 -17.15
N ARG A 21 -14.25 -1.31 -17.81
CA ARG A 21 -13.37 -2.42 -18.26
C ARG A 21 -11.94 -2.31 -17.74
N ARG A 22 -11.69 -1.35 -16.87
CA ARG A 22 -10.45 -1.18 -16.12
C ARG A 22 -10.82 -1.00 -14.66
N LEU A 23 -10.33 -1.88 -13.81
CA LEU A 23 -10.59 -1.87 -12.37
C LEU A 23 -9.27 -1.93 -11.62
N LEU A 24 -9.02 -0.91 -10.81
CA LEU A 24 -7.93 -0.89 -9.85
C LEU A 24 -8.53 -0.95 -8.44
N ARG A 25 -8.21 -2.00 -7.69
CA ARG A 25 -8.41 -2.04 -6.24
C ARG A 25 -7.11 -1.61 -5.57
N LEU A 26 -7.18 -0.52 -4.82
CA LEU A 26 -6.08 -0.07 -3.97
C LEU A 26 -6.42 -0.38 -2.52
N ASP A 27 -5.55 -1.13 -1.85
CA ASP A 27 -5.77 -1.62 -0.49
C ASP A 27 -4.93 -0.85 0.54
N GLY A 28 -5.49 -0.68 1.73
CA GLY A 28 -4.88 0.03 2.85
C GLY A 28 -4.49 -0.86 4.03
N HIS A 29 -4.81 -2.16 3.98
CA HIS A 29 -4.57 -3.08 5.08
C HIS A 29 -3.75 -4.28 4.64
N ILE A 30 -2.52 -4.39 5.15
CA ILE A 30 -1.60 -5.47 4.76
C ILE A 30 -2.16 -6.88 4.96
N GLY A 31 -3.04 -7.07 5.94
CA GLY A 31 -3.72 -8.35 6.21
C GLY A 31 -4.62 -8.82 5.07
N ASP A 32 -5.12 -7.91 4.25
CA ASP A 32 -6.00 -8.22 3.10
C ASP A 32 -5.20 -8.63 1.85
N THR A 33 -3.86 -8.59 1.90
CA THR A 33 -3.01 -8.96 0.75
C THR A 33 -3.41 -10.30 0.11
N PRO A 34 -3.64 -11.40 0.85
CA PRO A 34 -4.02 -12.67 0.22
C PRO A 34 -5.34 -12.60 -0.57
N VAL A 35 -6.24 -11.70 -0.17
CA VAL A 35 -7.53 -11.47 -0.84
C VAL A 35 -7.35 -10.73 -2.16
N LEU A 36 -6.32 -9.88 -2.30
CA LEU A 36 -6.10 -9.09 -3.52
C LEU A 36 -5.91 -10.00 -4.75
N ALA A 37 -5.04 -11.00 -4.65
CA ALA A 37 -4.80 -11.96 -5.72
C ALA A 37 -6.05 -12.79 -6.05
N LEU A 38 -6.85 -13.14 -5.04
CA LEU A 38 -8.11 -13.84 -5.20
C LEU A 38 -9.14 -13.00 -5.97
N VAL A 39 -9.26 -11.72 -5.63
CA VAL A 39 -10.15 -10.78 -6.31
C VAL A 39 -9.76 -10.64 -7.77
N GLU A 40 -8.48 -10.38 -8.06
CA GLU A 40 -8.02 -10.29 -9.45
C GLU A 40 -8.34 -11.56 -10.24
N SER A 41 -7.99 -12.73 -9.68
CA SER A 41 -8.18 -14.02 -10.35
C SER A 41 -9.66 -14.26 -10.67
N LYS A 42 -10.54 -14.13 -9.66
CA LYS A 42 -11.98 -14.33 -9.85
C LYS A 42 -12.60 -13.31 -10.81
N ARG A 43 -12.09 -12.07 -10.87
CA ARG A 43 -12.60 -11.06 -11.79
C ARG A 43 -12.13 -11.28 -13.22
N ARG A 44 -10.86 -11.68 -13.43
CA ARG A 44 -10.35 -12.09 -14.75
C ARG A 44 -11.10 -13.30 -15.30
N GLU A 45 -11.37 -14.29 -14.45
CA GLU A 45 -12.15 -15.49 -14.82
C GLU A 45 -13.58 -15.12 -15.25
N ARG A 46 -14.26 -14.24 -14.48
CA ARG A 46 -15.64 -13.86 -14.75
C ARG A 46 -15.80 -12.90 -15.94
N PHE A 47 -14.82 -12.02 -16.16
CA PHE A 47 -14.85 -10.99 -17.20
C PHE A 47 -13.56 -11.02 -18.02
N PRO A 48 -13.49 -11.80 -19.10
CA PRO A 48 -12.26 -11.97 -19.89
C PRO A 48 -11.69 -10.67 -20.47
N ASP A 49 -12.55 -9.69 -20.79
CA ASP A 49 -12.15 -8.39 -21.34
C ASP A 49 -11.77 -7.35 -20.26
N LEU A 50 -11.86 -7.70 -18.98
CA LEU A 50 -11.56 -6.80 -17.87
C LEU A 50 -10.06 -6.74 -17.61
N GLN A 51 -9.51 -5.53 -17.65
CA GLN A 51 -8.21 -5.26 -17.04
C GLN A 51 -8.42 -4.99 -15.56
N VAL A 52 -7.96 -5.92 -14.72
CA VAL A 52 -8.07 -5.80 -13.27
C VAL A 52 -6.70 -5.91 -12.61
N ARG A 53 -6.47 -5.03 -11.65
CA ARG A 53 -5.34 -5.09 -10.73
C ARG A 53 -5.80 -4.79 -9.30
N ALA A 54 -5.27 -5.48 -8.32
CA ALA A 54 -5.49 -5.30 -6.90
C ALA A 54 -4.14 -5.32 -6.17
N LEU A 55 -3.82 -4.24 -5.48
CA LEU A 55 -2.57 -4.10 -4.75
C LEU A 55 -2.76 -3.18 -3.53
N GLY A 56 -1.89 -3.31 -2.54
CA GLY A 56 -1.75 -2.29 -1.52
C GLY A 56 -1.10 -1.03 -2.08
N TRP A 57 -1.38 0.12 -1.47
CA TRP A 57 -0.70 1.36 -1.87
C TRP A 57 0.82 1.25 -1.71
N TRP A 58 1.29 0.50 -0.72
CA TRP A 58 2.71 0.20 -0.51
C TRP A 58 3.40 -0.64 -1.60
N ASP A 59 2.64 -1.19 -2.57
CA ASP A 59 3.15 -2.03 -3.67
C ASP A 59 2.97 -1.37 -5.06
N VAL A 60 2.66 -0.07 -5.14
CA VAL A 60 2.34 0.61 -6.43
C VAL A 60 3.54 0.85 -7.33
N SER A 61 4.74 1.05 -6.76
CA SER A 61 5.98 1.19 -7.52
C SER A 61 7.17 0.61 -6.74
N PRO A 62 8.28 0.23 -7.41
CA PRO A 62 9.48 -0.25 -6.74
C PRO A 62 10.06 0.75 -5.74
N ARG A 63 9.86 2.06 -5.97
CA ARG A 63 10.31 3.12 -5.07
C ARG A 63 9.51 3.14 -3.77
N VAL A 64 8.18 3.03 -3.87
CA VAL A 64 7.30 2.93 -2.69
C VAL A 64 7.62 1.66 -1.91
N VAL A 65 7.82 0.54 -2.59
CA VAL A 65 8.22 -0.72 -1.95
C VAL A 65 9.55 -0.56 -1.21
N ALA A 66 10.56 0.06 -1.83
CA ALA A 66 11.86 0.25 -1.20
C ALA A 66 11.75 1.03 0.12
N GLU A 67 10.95 2.09 0.14
CA GLU A 67 10.78 2.90 1.34
C GLU A 67 9.88 2.22 2.39
N MET A 68 8.75 1.64 1.96
CA MET A 68 7.77 1.02 2.87
C MET A 68 8.33 -0.20 3.59
N TYR A 69 9.30 -0.88 2.98
CA TYR A 69 9.93 -2.06 3.54
C TYR A 69 11.34 -1.78 4.09
N ALA A 70 11.80 -0.53 4.10
CA ALA A 70 13.16 -0.15 4.52
C ALA A 70 13.48 -0.56 5.96
N ASP A 71 12.48 -0.55 6.84
CA ASP A 71 12.57 -0.98 8.24
C ASP A 71 11.81 -2.28 8.52
N SER A 72 11.42 -3.00 7.45
CA SER A 72 10.83 -4.33 7.58
C SER A 72 11.88 -5.35 8.00
N ILE A 73 11.44 -6.47 8.57
CA ILE A 73 12.36 -7.52 8.97
C ILE A 73 12.91 -8.25 7.74
N GLU A 74 14.24 -8.33 7.66
CA GLU A 74 14.94 -8.99 6.57
C GLU A 74 14.50 -10.46 6.38
N GLY A 75 14.40 -10.89 5.12
CA GLY A 75 14.01 -12.26 4.77
C GLY A 75 12.53 -12.58 5.02
N THR A 76 11.71 -11.59 5.40
CA THR A 76 10.28 -11.76 5.62
C THR A 76 9.48 -10.95 4.61
N LEU A 77 8.54 -11.60 3.93
CA LEU A 77 7.59 -10.88 3.08
C LEU A 77 6.54 -10.22 3.97
N ARG A 78 6.30 -8.92 3.74
CA ARG A 78 5.16 -8.17 4.31
C ARG A 78 5.17 -8.10 5.83
N SER A 79 6.36 -7.97 6.43
CA SER A 79 6.52 -7.84 7.88
C SER A 79 6.78 -6.38 8.27
N PHE A 80 5.76 -5.57 8.06
CA PHE A 80 5.70 -4.22 8.62
C PHE A 80 4.28 -3.98 9.16
N HIS A 81 4.18 -3.25 10.26
CA HIS A 81 2.92 -2.82 10.83
C HIS A 81 3.14 -1.61 11.72
N ALA A 82 2.44 -0.51 11.46
CA ALA A 82 2.71 0.77 12.14
C ALA A 82 4.21 1.14 12.11
N ASN A 83 4.88 0.84 11.00
CA ASN A 83 6.31 1.10 10.80
C ASN A 83 6.57 2.57 10.47
N ASP A 84 7.83 2.93 10.18
CA ASP A 84 8.21 4.27 9.71
C ASP A 84 7.32 4.71 8.53
N GLY A 85 7.21 3.84 7.52
CA GLY A 85 6.45 4.08 6.30
C GLY A 85 4.98 4.46 6.56
N ALA A 86 4.25 3.58 7.25
CA ALA A 86 2.84 3.78 7.54
C ALA A 86 2.60 4.98 8.47
N THR A 87 3.47 5.19 9.46
CA THR A 87 3.35 6.30 10.41
C THR A 87 3.59 7.63 9.72
N SER A 88 4.63 7.71 8.90
CA SER A 88 4.94 8.89 8.07
C SER A 88 3.78 9.25 7.16
N ALA A 89 3.13 8.27 6.51
CA ALA A 89 1.95 8.50 5.67
C ALA A 89 0.76 9.12 6.43
N TYR A 90 0.56 8.75 7.71
CA TYR A 90 -0.45 9.39 8.55
C TYR A 90 -0.01 10.80 8.99
N MET A 91 1.26 11.00 9.33
CA MET A 91 1.78 12.32 9.73
C MET A 91 1.59 13.39 8.64
N SER A 92 1.65 13.01 7.36
CA SER A 92 1.49 13.97 6.26
C SER A 92 0.05 14.47 6.06
N HIS A 93 -0.97 13.70 6.46
CA HIS A 93 -2.38 14.04 6.20
C HIS A 93 -3.22 14.26 7.45
N ALA A 94 -2.91 13.51 8.52
CA ALA A 94 -3.65 13.51 9.77
C ALA A 94 -2.69 13.44 10.97
N PRO A 95 -1.76 14.42 11.13
CA PRO A 95 -0.74 14.40 12.18
C PRO A 95 -1.34 14.34 13.59
N GLY A 96 -2.52 14.93 13.82
CA GLY A 96 -3.22 14.86 15.11
C GLY A 96 -3.71 13.47 15.51
N LEU A 97 -3.59 12.47 14.64
CA LEU A 97 -3.87 11.05 14.95
C LEU A 97 -2.59 10.26 15.30
N VAL A 98 -1.42 10.90 15.22
CA VAL A 98 -0.13 10.25 15.46
C VAL A 98 0.45 10.75 16.79
N HIS A 99 0.65 9.81 17.70
CA HIS A 99 1.23 10.02 19.03
C HIS A 99 2.63 9.42 19.08
N LEU A 100 3.63 10.10 18.51
CA LEU A 100 5.01 9.60 18.44
C LEU A 100 5.64 9.36 19.82
N GLU A 101 5.18 10.07 20.85
CA GLU A 101 5.58 9.86 22.24
C GLU A 101 5.23 8.46 22.77
N LEU A 102 4.25 7.79 22.16
CA LEU A 102 3.82 6.43 22.47
C LEU A 102 4.42 5.37 21.53
N ALA A 103 5.16 5.79 20.49
CA ALA A 103 5.69 4.89 19.48
C ALA A 103 6.76 3.95 20.07
N ALA A 104 6.76 2.70 19.64
CA ALA A 104 7.77 1.71 20.03
C ALA A 104 8.41 1.11 18.77
N ASP A 105 9.73 1.14 18.71
CA ASP A 105 10.48 0.47 17.65
C ASP A 105 10.62 -0.99 18.04
N GLU A 106 9.95 -1.87 17.30
CA GLU A 106 9.86 -3.30 17.59
C GLU A 106 9.70 -4.10 16.31
N PRO A 107 10.12 -5.36 16.28
CA PRO A 107 10.96 -6.03 17.28
C PRO A 107 12.44 -5.64 17.11
N ALA A 108 13.19 -5.62 18.21
CA ALA A 108 14.66 -5.49 18.16
C ALA A 108 15.35 -6.76 17.65
N ASP A 109 14.77 -7.94 17.94
CA ASP A 109 15.22 -9.25 17.51
C ASP A 109 14.00 -10.07 17.06
N TYR A 110 13.82 -10.24 15.76
CA TYR A 110 12.73 -11.03 15.21
C TYR A 110 13.20 -12.38 14.73
N GLN A 111 12.51 -13.42 15.19
CA GLN A 111 12.58 -14.73 14.58
C GLN A 111 11.22 -15.06 13.98
N ARG A 112 11.19 -15.29 12.66
CA ARG A 112 9.94 -15.63 11.96
C ARG A 112 9.39 -16.94 12.51
N PRO A 113 8.19 -16.94 13.11
CA PRO A 113 7.60 -18.19 13.55
C PRO A 113 7.25 -19.07 12.33
N ALA A 114 7.25 -20.39 12.52
CA ALA A 114 6.88 -21.34 11.47
C ALA A 114 5.42 -21.17 11.02
N SER A 115 4.56 -20.64 11.89
CA SER A 115 3.16 -20.31 11.63
C SER A 115 2.92 -18.81 11.67
N SER A 116 1.95 -18.31 10.89
CA SER A 116 1.56 -16.91 10.95
C SER A 116 0.77 -16.63 12.23
N CYS A 117 1.08 -15.55 12.93
CA CYS A 117 0.31 -15.08 14.08
C CYS A 117 0.08 -13.57 14.01
N HIS A 118 -0.92 -13.08 14.73
CA HIS A 118 -1.23 -11.66 14.79
C HIS A 118 -0.04 -10.88 15.36
N SER A 119 0.21 -9.65 14.87
CA SER A 119 1.28 -8.77 15.35
C SER A 119 1.40 -8.63 16.87
N ARG A 120 0.29 -8.61 17.63
CA ARG A 120 0.28 -8.62 19.11
C ARG A 120 0.90 -9.85 19.77
N ARG A 121 1.11 -10.94 19.00
CA ARG A 121 1.86 -12.13 19.44
C ARG A 121 3.31 -12.09 18.98
N LEU A 122 3.66 -11.17 18.08
CA LEU A 122 5.00 -10.94 17.57
C LEU A 122 5.74 -9.87 18.37
N THR A 123 5.03 -8.81 18.79
CA THR A 123 5.59 -7.66 19.50
C THR A 123 4.64 -7.18 20.59
N GLU A 124 5.18 -6.51 21.61
CA GLU A 124 4.41 -6.04 22.78
C GLU A 124 3.49 -4.88 22.41
N SER A 125 4.01 -3.91 21.64
CA SER A 125 3.22 -2.78 21.13
C SER A 125 2.31 -3.15 19.95
N GLY A 126 2.58 -4.28 19.29
CA GLY A 126 1.98 -4.66 18.01
C GLY A 126 2.62 -3.98 16.80
N CYS A 127 3.58 -3.07 16.99
CA CYS A 127 4.41 -2.48 15.94
C CYS A 127 5.36 -3.53 15.35
N VAL A 128 5.63 -3.43 14.05
CA VAL A 128 6.69 -4.14 13.35
C VAL A 128 7.38 -3.13 12.44
N GLY A 129 8.51 -2.57 12.88
CA GLY A 129 9.28 -1.51 12.23
C GLY A 129 9.79 -0.46 13.23
N ARG A 130 10.12 0.72 12.72
CA ARG A 130 10.72 1.85 13.45
C ARG A 130 9.91 3.14 13.33
N PRO A 131 8.68 3.22 13.89
CA PRO A 131 7.82 4.40 13.81
C PRO A 131 8.44 5.67 14.40
N ARG A 132 9.43 5.58 15.30
CA ARG A 132 10.10 6.76 15.86
C ARG A 132 10.87 7.57 14.82
N ALA A 133 11.24 6.95 13.70
CA ALA A 133 11.92 7.62 12.59
C ALA A 133 10.95 8.30 11.60
N ALA A 134 9.64 8.22 11.85
CA ALA A 134 8.63 8.74 10.96
C ALA A 134 8.61 10.27 10.92
N THR A 135 8.37 10.82 9.74
CA THR A 135 8.23 12.26 9.54
C THR A 135 7.12 12.56 8.54
N ALA A 136 6.55 13.77 8.62
CA ALA A 136 5.54 14.22 7.68
C ALA A 136 6.11 14.34 6.25
N GLU A 137 7.38 14.72 6.11
CA GLU A 137 8.08 14.85 4.83
C GLU A 137 8.20 13.51 4.11
N LYS A 138 8.54 12.43 4.83
CA LYS A 138 8.53 11.07 4.28
C LYS A 138 7.14 10.67 3.81
N GLY A 139 6.10 11.02 4.57
CA GLY A 139 4.72 10.76 4.19
C GLY A 139 4.29 11.48 2.92
N ILE A 140 4.78 12.71 2.71
CA ILE A 140 4.54 13.47 1.46
C ILE A 140 5.28 12.80 0.30
N LEU A 141 6.52 12.36 0.51
CA LEU A 141 7.28 11.60 -0.48
C LEU A 141 6.53 10.34 -0.92
N PHE A 142 5.95 9.56 0.00
CA PHE A 142 5.15 8.38 -0.36
C PHE A 142 3.95 8.74 -1.21
N ALA A 143 3.20 9.79 -0.85
CA ALA A 143 2.06 10.22 -1.66
C ALA A 143 2.47 10.64 -3.07
N GLU A 144 3.62 11.32 -3.22
CA GLU A 144 4.16 11.70 -4.54
C GLU A 144 4.56 10.46 -5.35
N LEU A 145 5.30 9.53 -4.76
CA LEU A 145 5.71 8.27 -5.42
C LEU A 145 4.53 7.36 -5.76
N ASP A 146 3.49 7.33 -4.92
CA ASP A 146 2.27 6.58 -5.15
C ASP A 146 1.53 7.11 -6.38
N LEU A 147 1.37 8.44 -6.46
CA LEU A 147 0.70 9.09 -7.59
C LEU A 147 1.41 8.80 -8.92
N ASP A 148 2.74 8.75 -8.92
CA ASP A 148 3.51 8.43 -10.12
C ASP A 148 3.34 6.96 -10.52
N GLY A 149 3.42 6.03 -9.57
CA GLY A 149 3.15 4.62 -9.82
C GLY A 149 1.74 4.41 -10.40
N LEU A 150 0.73 5.07 -9.83
CA LEU A 150 -0.65 5.00 -10.33
C LEU A 150 -0.80 5.56 -11.75
N ARG A 151 -0.07 6.62 -12.11
CA ARG A 151 -0.05 7.18 -13.48
C ARG A 151 0.59 6.21 -14.47
N GLU A 152 1.68 5.54 -14.09
CA GLU A 152 2.30 4.50 -14.89
C GLU A 152 1.32 3.35 -15.16
N LEU A 153 0.58 2.90 -14.13
CA LEU A 153 -0.46 1.87 -14.29
C LEU A 153 -1.57 2.29 -15.27
N ARG A 154 -1.96 3.57 -15.27
CA ARG A 154 -2.94 4.10 -16.22
C ARG A 154 -2.42 4.07 -17.67
N GLY A 155 -1.11 4.24 -17.86
CA GLY A 155 -0.46 4.23 -19.17
C GLY A 155 -0.36 2.86 -19.83
N LEU A 156 -0.57 1.77 -19.08
CA LEU A 156 -0.46 0.40 -19.60
C LEU A 156 -1.63 0.05 -20.55
N ARG A 157 -1.30 -0.41 -21.77
CA ARG A 157 -2.25 -0.87 -22.78
C ARG A 157 -2.56 -2.37 -22.59
N PRO A 158 -3.80 -2.83 -22.88
CA PRO A 158 -4.13 -4.25 -22.89
C PRO A 158 -3.35 -4.94 -24.00
N GLY A 159 -2.43 -5.85 -23.64
CA GLY A 159 -1.71 -6.65 -24.63
C GLY A 159 -0.37 -7.23 -24.18
N MET A 160 0.21 -6.81 -23.06
CA MET A 160 1.50 -7.37 -22.62
C MET A 160 1.30 -8.42 -21.52
N SER A 161 1.18 -9.68 -21.95
CA SER A 161 1.63 -10.81 -21.15
C SER A 161 3.16 -10.79 -21.17
N GLY A 162 3.80 -10.22 -20.16
CA GLY A 162 5.24 -10.20 -20.09
C GLY A 162 5.72 -9.65 -18.76
N THR A 163 6.71 -10.32 -18.18
CA THR A 163 7.59 -9.81 -17.13
C THR A 163 7.94 -8.34 -17.40
N HIS A 164 7.66 -7.41 -16.49
CA HIS A 164 8.01 -5.99 -16.70
C HIS A 164 8.91 -5.50 -15.58
N ASP A 165 10.16 -5.22 -15.97
CA ASP A 165 10.96 -4.18 -15.37
C ASP A 165 10.22 -2.85 -15.52
N PHE A 166 10.08 -2.13 -14.40
CA PHE A 166 9.38 -0.85 -14.34
C PHE A 166 10.22 0.24 -15.01
N VAL A 167 9.71 0.80 -16.12
CA VAL A 167 10.35 1.95 -16.79
C VAL A 167 9.86 3.22 -16.11
N THR A 168 10.74 3.83 -15.32
CA THR A 168 10.51 5.09 -14.62
C THR A 168 10.17 6.23 -15.59
N ILE A 169 9.05 6.93 -15.38
CA ILE A 169 8.73 8.16 -16.14
C ILE A 169 9.41 9.38 -15.48
N PRO A 170 10.19 10.20 -16.22
CA PRO A 170 10.75 11.44 -15.67
C PRO A 170 9.71 12.58 -15.62
N GLY A 171 9.59 13.25 -14.48
CA GLY A 171 9.00 14.60 -14.38
C GLY A 171 7.89 14.75 -13.32
N VAL A 172 8.29 15.13 -12.09
CA VAL A 172 7.35 15.27 -10.95
C VAL A 172 7.47 16.62 -10.22
N LEU A 173 8.52 17.41 -10.51
CA LEU A 173 8.76 18.71 -9.87
C LEU A 173 7.68 19.79 -10.14
N GLY A 174 6.67 19.51 -10.98
CA GLY A 174 5.69 20.50 -11.45
C GLY A 174 4.27 20.39 -10.90
N PHE A 175 3.94 19.41 -10.05
CA PHE A 175 2.56 19.26 -9.58
C PHE A 175 2.28 20.09 -8.31
N PRO A 176 1.20 20.90 -8.27
CA PRO A 176 0.83 21.62 -7.06
C PRO A 176 0.39 20.62 -5.98
N ARG A 177 1.21 20.47 -4.93
CA ARG A 177 0.88 19.66 -3.74
C ARG A 177 -0.57 19.94 -3.27
N PRO A 178 -1.41 18.91 -3.09
CA PRO A 178 -2.74 19.10 -2.54
C PRO A 178 -2.71 19.90 -1.24
N GLU A 179 -3.71 20.74 -1.00
CA GLU A 179 -3.73 21.71 0.10
C GLU A 179 -3.52 21.05 1.47
N VAL A 180 -4.00 19.81 1.64
CA VAL A 180 -3.82 18.99 2.85
C VAL A 180 -2.34 18.78 3.20
N PHE A 181 -1.46 18.63 2.22
CA PHE A 181 -0.03 18.45 2.45
C PHE A 181 0.71 19.75 2.75
N ARG A 182 0.19 20.88 2.25
CA ARG A 182 0.84 22.19 2.46
C ARG A 182 0.65 22.70 3.89
N LYS A 183 -0.47 22.37 4.53
CA LYS A 183 -0.79 22.80 5.91
C LYS A 183 0.00 22.05 6.98
N ASN A 184 0.54 20.88 6.65
CA ASN A 184 1.15 19.95 7.61
C ASN A 184 2.70 19.92 7.52
N LEU A 185 3.30 20.76 6.68
CA LEU A 185 4.74 20.94 6.63
C LEU A 185 5.17 21.93 7.72
N PRO A 186 6.28 21.69 8.44
CA PRO A 186 6.90 22.73 9.24
C PRO A 186 7.32 23.91 8.33
N GLU A 187 7.21 25.14 8.85
CA GLU A 187 7.67 26.36 8.17
C GLU A 187 9.18 26.32 7.84
#